data_AF-A0A1E1XUR6-F1
#
_entry.id   AF-A0A1E1XUR6-F1
#
_cell.length_a   1.000
_cell.length_b   1.000
_cell.length_c   1.000
_cell.angle_alpha   90.00
_cell.angle_beta   90.00
_cell.angle_gamma   90.00
#
_symmetry.space_group_name_H-M   'P 1'
#
loop_
_entity.id
_entity.type
_entity.pdbx_description
1 polymer ?
#
loop_
_entity_poly.entity_id
_entity_poly.type
_entity_poly.pdbx_seq_one_letter_code
_entity_poly.pdbx_strand_id
1 'polypeptide(L)'
;KDLVEYIAVLVAFVNLKLQTFQDNILRLQVVVTGIIIYSEQKETFIERWKNNQSFMLDSTLYNFNLYAYKEDRFRNDDIVVFLTGLDLAGRYFNSTRVNENILGLASIRGACGFHKTALVEDIPRTFSSVHTTAHEIGHLLGAHHDGSARDPNSPSQVDPAMCPASKKNIMTPVLGVHKRHDFSYCSTVEAAEFILSKA
;
A
#
# COMPACT_ATOMS: atom_id res chain seq x y z
N LYS A 1 6.94 -23.79 1.40
CA LYS A 1 6.87 -23.95 -0.07
C LYS A 1 5.61 -23.26 -0.59
N ASP A 2 4.44 -23.66 -0.10
CA ASP A 2 3.12 -23.12 -0.49
C ASP A 2 2.98 -21.60 -0.29
N LEU A 3 3.48 -21.05 0.82
CA LEU A 3 3.41 -19.60 1.08
C LEU A 3 4.28 -18.78 0.11
N VAL A 4 5.46 -19.29 -0.24
CA VAL A 4 6.36 -18.61 -1.19
C VAL A 4 5.76 -18.63 -2.59
N GLU A 5 5.18 -19.76 -3.00
CA GLU A 5 4.45 -19.88 -4.27
C GLU A 5 3.23 -18.95 -4.31
N TYR A 6 2.47 -18.88 -3.20
CA TYR A 6 1.35 -17.94 -3.06
C TYR A 6 1.79 -16.49 -3.22
N ILE A 7 2.85 -16.06 -2.52
CA ILE A 7 3.39 -14.70 -2.62
C ILE A 7 3.89 -14.42 -4.04
N ALA A 8 4.54 -15.37 -4.69
CA ALA A 8 5.02 -15.20 -6.07
C ALA A 8 3.86 -14.96 -7.04
N VAL A 9 2.76 -15.71 -6.93
CA VAL A 9 1.56 -15.54 -7.76
C VAL A 9 0.85 -14.22 -7.44
N LEU A 10 0.73 -13.88 -6.15
CA LEU A 10 0.17 -12.59 -5.71
C LEU A 10 0.94 -11.43 -6.34
N VAL A 11 2.28 -11.42 -6.25
CA VAL A 11 3.12 -10.37 -6.83
C VAL A 11 3.06 -10.37 -8.35
N ALA A 12 2.94 -11.52 -9.01
CA ALA A 12 2.72 -11.57 -10.45
C ALA A 12 1.42 -10.85 -10.83
N PHE A 13 0.32 -11.07 -10.10
CA PHE A 13 -0.93 -10.34 -10.35
C PHE A 13 -0.85 -8.85 -9.98
N VAL A 14 -0.10 -8.49 -8.94
CA VAL A 14 0.21 -7.08 -8.63
C VAL A 14 0.96 -6.43 -9.79
N ASN A 15 1.97 -7.10 -10.36
CA ASN A 15 2.69 -6.62 -11.53
C ASN A 15 1.79 -6.44 -12.76
N LEU A 16 0.82 -7.33 -13.00
CA LEU A 16 -0.17 -7.12 -14.07
C LEU A 16 -0.99 -5.84 -13.87
N LYS A 17 -1.28 -5.48 -12.61
CA LYS A 17 -1.94 -4.21 -12.30
C LYS A 17 -1.00 -3.01 -12.45
N LEU A 18 0.25 -3.12 -12.00
CA LEU A 18 1.24 -2.04 -12.17
C LEU A 18 1.57 -1.77 -13.64
N GLN A 19 1.48 -2.77 -14.52
CA GLN A 19 1.57 -2.60 -15.98
C GLN A 19 0.42 -1.80 -16.59
N THR A 20 -0.63 -1.47 -15.82
CA THR A 20 -1.72 -0.61 -16.31
C THR A 20 -1.47 0.87 -16.05
N PHE A 21 -0.38 1.24 -15.39
CA PHE A 21 0.17 2.57 -15.58
C PHE A 21 0.31 2.80 -17.08
N GLN A 22 -0.04 3.99 -17.56
CA GLN A 22 -0.06 4.22 -19.00
C GLN A 22 1.33 3.98 -19.56
N ASP A 23 1.46 2.95 -20.42
CA ASP A 23 2.75 2.40 -20.88
C ASP A 23 3.63 3.44 -21.57
N ASN A 24 3.03 4.49 -22.13
CA ASN A 24 3.74 5.62 -22.76
C ASN A 24 4.29 6.65 -21.76
N ILE A 25 3.99 6.51 -20.46
CA ILE A 25 4.42 7.42 -19.39
C ILE A 25 5.31 6.67 -18.40
N LEU A 26 4.83 5.55 -17.87
CA LEU A 26 5.51 4.81 -16.81
C LEU A 26 5.38 3.32 -17.04
N ARG A 27 6.51 2.65 -17.22
CA ARG A 27 6.61 1.19 -17.20
C ARG A 27 7.33 0.76 -15.94
N LEU A 28 6.62 0.04 -15.08
CA LEU A 28 7.11 -0.38 -13.78
C LEU A 28 6.96 -1.89 -13.60
N GLN A 29 7.92 -2.50 -12.92
CA GLN A 29 7.84 -3.86 -12.42
C GLN A 29 8.44 -3.92 -11.02
N VAL A 30 7.71 -4.49 -10.07
CA VAL A 30 8.25 -4.81 -8.75
C VAL A 30 8.89 -6.20 -8.77
N VAL A 31 10.05 -6.31 -8.13
CA VAL A 31 10.80 -7.56 -7.99
C VAL A 31 10.94 -7.89 -6.52
N VAL A 32 10.63 -9.13 -6.14
CA VAL A 32 10.79 -9.60 -4.76
C VAL A 32 12.26 -9.93 -4.52
N THR A 33 12.90 -9.17 -3.65
CA THR A 33 14.30 -9.37 -3.22
C THR A 33 14.40 -10.32 -2.03
N GLY A 34 13.36 -10.40 -1.19
CA GLY A 34 13.31 -11.27 -0.03
C GLY A 34 11.90 -11.50 0.50
N ILE A 35 11.70 -12.64 1.18
CA ILE A 35 10.47 -12.97 1.91
C ILE A 35 10.86 -13.30 3.34
N ILE A 36 10.25 -12.62 4.30
CA ILE A 36 10.47 -12.86 5.73
C ILE A 36 9.14 -13.30 6.33
N ILE A 37 9.14 -14.45 6.97
CA ILE A 37 7.97 -15.00 7.66
C ILE A 37 8.18 -14.77 9.15
N TYR A 38 7.32 -13.97 9.74
CA TYR A 38 7.34 -13.71 11.18
C TYR A 38 6.48 -14.74 11.93
N SER A 39 6.86 -14.97 13.18
CA SER A 39 6.04 -15.59 14.20
C SER A 39 5.56 -14.49 15.15
N GLU A 40 4.44 -14.68 15.86
CA GLU A 40 3.89 -13.69 16.80
C GLU A 40 4.94 -13.06 17.74
N GLN A 41 5.90 -13.85 18.22
CA GLN A 41 6.98 -13.40 19.13
C GLN A 41 7.96 -12.39 18.51
N LYS A 42 8.01 -12.28 17.17
CA LYS A 42 8.94 -11.44 16.42
C LYS A 42 8.26 -10.23 15.79
N GLU A 43 6.95 -10.11 15.88
CA GLU A 43 6.15 -9.02 15.32
C GLU A 43 6.04 -7.84 16.29
N THR A 44 7.17 -7.39 16.84
CA THR A 44 7.21 -6.38 17.92
C THR A 44 6.70 -4.99 17.50
N PHE A 45 6.52 -4.77 16.21
CA PHE A 45 5.98 -3.53 15.64
C PHE A 45 4.45 -3.50 15.57
N ILE A 46 3.76 -4.63 15.73
CA ILE A 46 2.30 -4.71 15.64
C ILE A 46 1.66 -4.14 16.90
N GLU A 47 0.84 -3.10 16.74
CA GLU A 47 -0.03 -2.61 17.79
C GLU A 47 -1.44 -3.19 17.60
N ARG A 48 -1.94 -3.91 18.60
CA ARG A 48 -3.27 -4.55 18.56
C ARG A 48 -4.31 -3.76 19.33
N TRP A 49 -5.55 -3.80 18.87
CA TRP A 49 -6.65 -3.20 19.60
C TRP A 49 -6.90 -3.96 20.92
N LYS A 50 -6.89 -3.24 22.05
CA LYS A 50 -7.01 -3.86 23.38
C LYS A 50 -8.28 -4.68 23.55
N ASN A 51 -9.38 -4.29 22.92
CA ASN A 51 -10.68 -4.96 23.06
C ASN A 51 -10.84 -6.17 22.12
N ASN A 52 -10.07 -6.24 21.03
CA ASN A 52 -10.05 -7.37 20.11
C ASN A 52 -8.69 -7.49 19.44
N GLN A 53 -7.91 -8.50 19.85
CA GLN A 53 -6.55 -8.72 19.38
C GLN A 53 -6.46 -9.16 17.91
N SER A 54 -7.59 -9.48 17.27
CA SER A 54 -7.66 -9.76 15.83
C SER A 54 -7.41 -8.51 14.99
N PHE A 55 -7.57 -7.32 15.59
CA PHE A 55 -7.35 -6.04 14.93
C PHE A 55 -5.95 -5.49 15.17
N MET A 56 -5.24 -5.24 14.08
CA MET A 56 -4.03 -4.43 14.01
C MET A 56 -4.40 -2.97 13.77
N LEU A 57 -3.78 -2.06 14.52
CA LEU A 57 -4.08 -0.64 14.46
C LEU A 57 -3.21 0.08 13.44
N ASP A 58 -3.74 1.16 12.86
CA ASP A 58 -3.06 2.09 11.94
C ASP A 58 -1.69 2.59 12.42
N SER A 59 -1.51 2.78 13.73
CA SER A 59 -0.22 3.11 14.35
C SER A 59 0.89 2.08 14.07
N THR A 60 0.53 0.84 13.73
CA THR A 60 1.46 -0.22 13.31
C THR A 60 2.28 0.21 12.10
N LEU A 61 1.74 1.02 11.18
CA LEU A 61 2.48 1.47 10.00
C LEU A 61 3.71 2.31 10.41
N TYR A 62 3.55 3.20 11.40
CA TYR A 62 4.66 4.00 11.91
C TYR A 62 5.72 3.11 12.58
N ASN A 63 5.29 2.17 13.43
CA ASN A 63 6.20 1.23 14.08
C ASN A 63 6.93 0.34 13.08
N PHE A 64 6.25 -0.07 12.00
CA PHE A 64 6.84 -0.89 10.96
C PHE A 64 7.85 -0.11 10.11
N ASN A 65 7.59 1.16 9.79
CA ASN A 65 8.61 2.05 9.20
C ASN A 65 9.85 2.17 10.10
N LEU A 66 9.67 2.39 11.41
CA LEU A 66 10.78 2.43 12.38
C LEU A 66 11.56 1.12 12.41
N TYR A 67 10.86 -0.01 12.36
CA TYR A 67 11.47 -1.34 12.35
C TYR A 67 12.27 -1.56 11.06
N ALA A 68 11.66 -1.33 9.91
CA ALA A 68 12.30 -1.48 8.60
C ALA A 68 13.52 -0.57 8.42
N TYR A 69 13.47 0.65 8.96
CA TYR A 69 14.59 1.59 8.93
C TYR A 69 15.80 1.12 9.76
N LYS A 70 15.58 0.42 10.88
CA LYS A 70 16.64 -0.05 11.78
C LYS A 70 17.30 -1.34 11.32
N GLU A 71 16.61 -2.13 10.52
CA GLU A 71 17.02 -3.47 10.12
C GLU A 71 17.78 -3.42 8.79
N ASP A 72 19.09 -3.67 8.84
CA ASP A 72 20.00 -3.59 7.68
C ASP A 72 19.53 -4.38 6.46
N ARG A 73 18.78 -5.47 6.68
CA ARG A 73 18.23 -6.31 5.62
C ARG A 73 17.30 -5.57 4.65
N PHE A 74 16.61 -4.51 5.10
CA PHE A 74 15.71 -3.72 4.28
C PHE A 74 16.40 -2.47 3.70
N ARG A 75 17.68 -2.24 3.99
CA ARG A 75 18.37 -1.00 3.63
C ARG A 75 18.31 -0.71 2.14
N ASN A 76 18.45 -1.76 1.32
CA ASN A 76 18.49 -1.65 -0.14
C ASN A 76 17.13 -1.91 -0.81
N ASP A 77 16.07 -2.17 -0.03
CA ASP A 77 14.73 -2.35 -0.59
C ASP A 77 14.05 -0.99 -0.76
N ASP A 78 13.43 -0.77 -1.94
CA ASP A 78 12.71 0.45 -2.26
C ASP A 78 11.35 0.51 -1.55
N ILE A 79 10.71 -0.65 -1.35
CA ILE A 79 9.39 -0.83 -0.75
C ILE A 79 9.41 -2.10 0.11
N VAL A 80 8.73 -2.08 1.26
CA VAL A 80 8.51 -3.26 2.10
C VAL A 80 7.02 -3.43 2.41
N VAL A 81 6.44 -4.57 2.03
CA VAL A 81 5.02 -4.86 2.28
C VAL A 81 4.86 -5.89 3.39
N PHE A 82 4.08 -5.55 4.41
CA PHE A 82 3.65 -6.48 5.45
C PHE A 82 2.27 -7.04 5.11
N LEU A 83 2.23 -8.30 4.69
CA LEU A 83 0.99 -9.04 4.46
C LEU A 83 0.55 -9.69 5.78
N THR A 84 -0.71 -9.49 6.17
CA THR A 84 -1.28 -10.00 7.42
C THR A 84 -2.64 -10.63 7.22
N GLY A 85 -2.95 -11.66 8.01
CA GLY A 85 -4.32 -12.22 8.12
C GLY A 85 -5.13 -11.62 9.28
N LEU A 86 -4.61 -10.56 9.91
CA LEU A 86 -5.30 -9.79 10.95
C LEU A 86 -6.09 -8.66 10.32
N ASP A 87 -7.23 -8.31 10.92
CA ASP A 87 -8.05 -7.19 10.47
C ASP A 87 -7.34 -5.84 10.71
N LEU A 88 -7.40 -4.89 9.76
CA LEU A 88 -6.86 -3.54 9.97
C LEU A 88 -7.93 -2.59 10.53
N ALA A 89 -7.51 -1.77 11.49
CA ALA A 89 -8.39 -0.81 12.16
C ALA A 89 -7.74 0.57 12.32
N GLY A 90 -8.46 1.62 11.93
CA GLY A 90 -8.04 3.00 12.12
C GLY A 90 -8.60 3.58 13.41
N ARG A 91 -7.81 4.28 14.21
CA ARG A 91 -8.34 4.91 15.44
C ARG A 91 -9.07 6.20 15.11
N TYR A 92 -10.31 6.36 15.58
CA TYR A 92 -10.94 7.68 15.57
C TYR A 92 -10.26 8.59 16.60
N PHE A 93 -10.02 9.85 16.22
CA PHE A 93 -9.41 10.84 17.10
C PHE A 93 -10.21 10.96 18.41
N ASN A 94 -9.52 10.87 19.56
CA ASN A 94 -10.11 10.90 20.90
C ASN A 94 -11.25 9.89 21.15
N SER A 95 -11.25 8.74 20.47
CA SER A 95 -12.25 7.68 20.67
C SER A 95 -11.62 6.35 21.06
N THR A 96 -12.39 5.54 21.80
CA THR A 96 -12.09 4.10 22.00
C THR A 96 -12.59 3.23 20.84
N ARG A 97 -13.38 3.81 19.92
CA ARG A 97 -13.88 3.15 18.71
C ARG A 97 -12.81 3.15 17.62
N VAL A 98 -12.88 2.15 16.76
CA VAL A 98 -12.04 2.02 15.57
C VAL A 98 -12.88 1.98 14.31
N ASN A 99 -12.31 2.41 13.19
CA ASN A 99 -12.81 2.19 11.85
C ASN A 99 -12.25 0.87 11.32
N GLU A 100 -13.11 -0.13 11.16
CA GLU A 100 -12.77 -1.49 10.71
C GLU A 100 -12.82 -1.62 9.17
N ASN A 101 -13.10 -0.53 8.44
CA ASN A 101 -13.17 -0.51 6.98
C ASN A 101 -11.83 -0.10 6.37
N ILE A 102 -10.75 -0.77 6.75
CA ILE A 102 -9.39 -0.56 6.22
C ILE A 102 -8.89 -1.91 5.74
N LEU A 103 -8.32 -1.97 4.53
CA LEU A 103 -7.73 -3.20 3.98
C LEU A 103 -6.23 -3.06 3.74
N GLY A 104 -5.73 -1.83 3.75
CA GLY A 104 -4.32 -1.52 3.55
C GLY A 104 -4.02 -0.12 4.06
N LEU A 105 -2.74 0.13 4.30
CA LEU A 105 -2.24 1.43 4.72
C LEU A 105 -0.80 1.64 4.26
N ALA A 106 -0.55 2.74 3.59
CA ALA A 106 0.78 3.19 3.21
C ALA A 106 0.90 4.71 3.29
N SER A 107 2.14 5.20 3.37
CA SER A 107 2.43 6.63 3.21
C SER A 107 2.50 6.99 1.74
N ILE A 108 2.01 8.18 1.39
CA ILE A 108 2.15 8.71 0.04
C ILE A 108 3.61 9.15 -0.17
N ARG A 109 4.20 8.80 -1.32
CA ARG A 109 5.61 9.12 -1.68
C ARG A 109 6.64 8.53 -0.71
N GLY A 110 6.34 7.36 -0.16
CA GLY A 110 7.17 6.71 0.87
C GLY A 110 8.34 5.90 0.33
N ALA A 111 8.30 5.44 -0.93
CA ALA A 111 9.33 4.54 -1.46
C ALA A 111 10.74 5.17 -1.40
N CYS A 112 11.76 4.33 -1.29
CA CYS A 112 13.18 4.71 -1.17
C CYS A 112 13.54 5.54 0.08
N GLY A 113 12.57 5.83 0.97
CA GLY A 113 12.75 6.64 2.16
C GLY A 113 12.46 5.91 3.48
N PHE A 114 12.30 6.69 4.55
CA PHE A 114 11.90 6.17 5.86
C PHE A 114 10.48 5.57 5.84
N HIS A 115 9.59 6.12 5.01
CA HIS A 115 8.17 5.75 4.93
C HIS A 115 7.86 4.67 3.90
N LYS A 116 8.84 3.83 3.55
CA LYS A 116 8.76 2.88 2.43
C LYS A 116 7.92 1.63 2.68
N THR A 117 7.17 1.59 3.77
CA THR A 117 6.42 0.39 4.16
C THR A 117 4.92 0.50 3.86
N ALA A 118 4.29 -0.64 3.63
CA ALA A 118 2.84 -0.77 3.52
C ALA A 118 2.33 -1.93 4.38
N LEU A 119 1.14 -1.77 4.96
CA LEU A 119 0.37 -2.84 5.59
C LEU A 119 -0.75 -3.27 4.64
N VAL A 120 -0.97 -4.57 4.51
CA VAL A 120 -2.05 -5.09 3.67
C VAL A 120 -2.67 -6.33 4.30
N GLU A 121 -4.00 -6.30 4.40
CA GLU A 121 -4.80 -7.45 4.79
C GLU A 121 -4.94 -8.45 3.64
N ASP A 122 -4.77 -9.74 3.96
CA ASP A 122 -4.95 -10.84 3.04
C ASP A 122 -5.76 -11.97 3.67
N ILE A 123 -6.70 -12.51 2.88
CA ILE A 123 -7.40 -13.75 3.22
C ILE A 123 -6.59 -14.89 2.61
N PRO A 124 -5.97 -15.76 3.42
CA PRO A 124 -5.04 -16.77 2.94
C PRO A 124 -5.63 -17.62 1.81
N ARG A 125 -4.82 -17.87 0.77
CA ARG A 125 -5.15 -18.71 -0.38
C ARG A 125 -6.24 -18.16 -1.32
N THR A 126 -6.60 -16.89 -1.20
CA THR A 126 -7.65 -16.28 -2.05
C THR A 126 -7.12 -15.21 -3.01
N PHE A 127 -5.90 -14.73 -2.82
CA PHE A 127 -5.34 -13.58 -3.53
C PHE A 127 -6.16 -12.30 -3.34
N SER A 128 -6.93 -12.19 -2.25
CA SER A 128 -7.82 -11.05 -1.99
C SER A 128 -7.06 -9.73 -1.89
N SER A 129 -5.82 -9.77 -1.40
CA SER A 129 -4.96 -8.60 -1.24
C SER A 129 -4.42 -8.02 -2.54
N VAL A 130 -4.45 -8.72 -3.69
CA VAL A 130 -3.78 -8.27 -4.94
C VAL A 130 -4.15 -6.84 -5.32
N HIS A 131 -5.44 -6.48 -5.25
CA HIS A 131 -5.88 -5.13 -5.58
C HIS A 131 -5.38 -4.11 -4.55
N THR A 132 -5.47 -4.44 -3.26
CA THR A 132 -5.03 -3.58 -2.18
C THR A 132 -3.52 -3.40 -2.17
N THR A 133 -2.72 -4.45 -2.38
CA THR A 133 -1.27 -4.35 -2.53
C THR A 133 -0.87 -3.41 -3.67
N ALA A 134 -1.56 -3.50 -4.82
CA ALA A 134 -1.31 -2.56 -5.93
C ALA A 134 -1.68 -1.12 -5.55
N HIS A 135 -2.78 -0.91 -4.83
CA HIS A 135 -3.22 0.38 -4.32
C HIS A 135 -2.18 1.00 -3.35
N GLU A 136 -1.75 0.24 -2.35
CA GLU A 136 -0.77 0.72 -1.37
C GLU A 136 0.61 0.97 -1.99
N ILE A 137 1.03 0.16 -2.97
CA ILE A 137 2.22 0.44 -3.77
C ILE A 137 2.03 1.74 -4.57
N GLY A 138 0.84 1.99 -5.13
CA GLY A 138 0.51 3.26 -5.78
C GLY A 138 0.72 4.46 -4.86
N HIS A 139 0.28 4.38 -3.60
CA HIS A 139 0.57 5.39 -2.59
C HIS A 139 2.06 5.56 -2.35
N LEU A 140 2.81 4.47 -2.11
CA LEU A 140 4.26 4.55 -1.89
C LEU A 140 5.00 5.19 -3.07
N LEU A 141 4.50 4.99 -4.29
CA LEU A 141 4.99 5.60 -5.52
C LEU A 141 4.47 7.02 -5.74
N GLY A 142 3.64 7.56 -4.85
CA GLY A 142 3.25 8.96 -4.84
C GLY A 142 1.86 9.28 -5.36
N ALA A 143 1.07 8.29 -5.77
CA ALA A 143 -0.30 8.51 -6.20
C ALA A 143 -1.22 8.82 -5.01
N HIS A 144 -2.04 9.86 -5.16
CA HIS A 144 -3.14 10.14 -4.25
C HIS A 144 -4.39 9.35 -4.65
N HIS A 145 -5.42 9.43 -3.81
CA HIS A 145 -6.71 8.87 -4.17
C HIS A 145 -7.34 9.64 -5.32
N ASP A 146 -7.89 8.91 -6.29
CA ASP A 146 -8.68 9.50 -7.37
C ASP A 146 -9.86 10.28 -6.78
N GLY A 147 -10.00 11.55 -7.15
CA GLY A 147 -11.08 12.42 -6.70
C GLY A 147 -10.83 13.09 -5.35
N SER A 148 -9.66 12.88 -4.72
CA SER A 148 -9.31 13.61 -3.51
C SER A 148 -9.03 15.08 -3.80
N ALA A 149 -9.14 15.92 -2.78
CA ALA A 149 -8.63 17.28 -2.87
C ALA A 149 -7.10 17.25 -3.09
N ARG A 150 -6.59 18.24 -3.83
CA ARG A 150 -5.16 18.44 -4.02
C ARG A 150 -4.48 18.70 -2.68
N ASP A 151 -3.46 17.90 -2.36
CA ASP A 151 -2.54 18.20 -1.25
C ASP A 151 -1.74 19.46 -1.61
N PRO A 152 -1.82 20.56 -0.83
CA PRO A 152 -1.04 21.78 -1.07
C PRO A 152 0.47 21.56 -1.13
N ASN A 153 0.98 20.51 -0.49
CA ASN A 153 2.39 20.17 -0.46
C ASN A 153 2.79 19.18 -1.57
N SER A 154 1.83 18.68 -2.36
CA SER A 154 2.15 17.77 -3.46
C SER A 154 2.89 18.52 -4.57
N PRO A 155 4.09 18.06 -4.98
CA PRO A 155 4.83 18.66 -6.09
C PRO A 155 4.24 18.27 -7.46
N SER A 156 3.19 17.44 -7.47
CA SER A 156 2.59 16.92 -8.70
C SER A 156 1.94 18.00 -9.54
N GLN A 157 2.10 17.96 -10.86
CA GLN A 157 1.44 18.91 -11.75
C GLN A 157 -0.03 18.55 -12.00
N VAL A 158 -0.41 17.30 -11.75
CA VAL A 158 -1.78 16.81 -11.93
C VAL A 158 -2.58 16.97 -10.63
N ASP A 159 -3.85 17.39 -10.73
CA ASP A 159 -4.78 17.38 -9.62
C ASP A 159 -5.56 16.05 -9.59
N PRO A 160 -5.51 15.27 -8.50
CA PRO A 160 -6.27 14.02 -8.36
C PRO A 160 -7.78 14.20 -8.56
N ALA A 161 -8.32 15.39 -8.31
CA ALA A 161 -9.73 15.72 -8.55
C ALA A 161 -10.15 15.58 -10.02
N MET A 162 -9.21 15.62 -10.97
CA MET A 162 -9.47 15.40 -12.40
C MET A 162 -9.79 13.94 -12.74
N CYS A 163 -9.43 13.00 -11.86
CA CYS A 163 -9.72 11.58 -12.01
C CYS A 163 -10.83 11.18 -11.01
N PRO A 164 -12.09 11.04 -11.43
CA PRO A 164 -13.18 10.86 -10.47
C PRO A 164 -13.11 9.52 -9.72
N ALA A 165 -13.26 9.57 -8.39
CA ALA A 165 -13.38 8.37 -7.53
C ALA A 165 -14.43 7.37 -8.05
N SER A 166 -15.52 7.88 -8.65
CA SER A 166 -16.63 7.10 -9.20
C SER A 166 -16.25 6.23 -10.39
N LYS A 167 -15.12 6.49 -11.06
CA LYS A 167 -14.58 5.59 -12.10
C LYS A 167 -14.01 4.30 -11.51
N LYS A 168 -13.74 4.27 -10.20
CA LYS A 168 -13.26 3.08 -9.47
C LYS A 168 -11.96 2.50 -10.03
N ASN A 169 -11.07 3.32 -10.57
CA ASN A 169 -9.69 2.94 -10.87
C ASN A 169 -8.97 2.48 -9.59
N ILE A 170 -7.78 1.87 -9.72
CA ILE A 170 -7.09 1.26 -8.58
C ILE A 170 -6.97 2.21 -7.38
N MET A 171 -6.70 3.50 -7.60
CA MET A 171 -6.56 4.50 -6.53
C MET A 171 -7.89 5.09 -6.02
N THR A 172 -9.03 4.45 -6.28
CA THR A 172 -10.30 4.91 -5.69
C THR A 172 -10.30 4.76 -4.17
N PRO A 173 -10.73 5.77 -3.40
CA PRO A 173 -10.89 5.66 -1.94
C PRO A 173 -12.12 4.85 -1.54
N VAL A 174 -12.99 4.51 -2.50
CA VAL A 174 -14.28 3.88 -2.25
C VAL A 174 -14.13 2.36 -2.17
N LEU A 175 -14.50 1.80 -1.02
CA LEU A 175 -14.67 0.36 -0.88
C LEU A 175 -15.92 -0.13 -1.63
N GLY A 176 -15.87 -1.37 -2.13
CA GLY A 176 -17.03 -2.01 -2.73
C GLY A 176 -16.72 -2.79 -4.00
N VAL A 177 -17.79 -3.19 -4.68
CA VAL A 177 -17.75 -4.05 -5.88
C VAL A 177 -17.53 -3.26 -7.17
N HIS A 178 -17.13 -3.98 -8.22
CA HIS A 178 -16.88 -3.46 -9.57
C HIS A 178 -15.75 -2.41 -9.63
N LYS A 179 -14.69 -2.62 -8.86
CA LYS A 179 -13.45 -1.86 -9.03
C LYS A 179 -12.82 -2.22 -10.37
N ARG A 180 -12.28 -1.23 -11.06
CA ARG A 180 -11.45 -1.46 -12.23
C ARG A 180 -10.10 -2.04 -11.80
N HIS A 181 -9.37 -2.55 -12.79
CA HIS A 181 -8.08 -3.17 -12.57
C HIS A 181 -6.93 -2.36 -13.17
N ASP A 182 -7.20 -1.11 -13.52
CA ASP A 182 -6.26 -0.15 -14.10
C ASP A 182 -6.07 1.10 -13.23
N PHE A 183 -4.86 1.65 -13.26
CA PHE A 183 -4.55 2.97 -12.69
C PHE A 183 -5.17 4.09 -13.55
N SER A 184 -5.50 5.22 -12.91
CA SER A 184 -5.98 6.39 -13.63
C SER A 184 -4.81 7.15 -14.30
N TYR A 185 -5.15 8.11 -15.15
CA TYR A 185 -4.17 9.06 -15.68
C TYR A 185 -3.46 9.82 -14.55
N CYS A 186 -4.21 10.28 -13.54
CA CYS A 186 -3.66 11.04 -12.42
C CYS A 186 -2.66 10.19 -11.63
N SER A 187 -3.05 8.97 -11.24
CA SER A 187 -2.15 8.06 -10.52
C SER A 187 -0.87 7.75 -11.32
N THR A 188 -0.98 7.62 -12.65
CA THR A 188 0.17 7.38 -13.52
C THR A 188 1.14 8.55 -13.51
N VAL A 189 0.63 9.77 -13.68
CA VAL A 189 1.47 10.98 -13.73
C VAL A 189 2.11 11.25 -12.38
N GLU A 190 1.34 11.16 -11.28
CA GLU A 190 1.89 11.34 -9.92
C GLU A 190 3.01 10.35 -9.61
N ALA A 191 2.81 9.09 -9.99
CA ALA A 191 3.82 8.05 -9.82
C ALA A 191 5.08 8.32 -10.65
N ALA A 192 4.91 8.72 -11.92
CA ALA A 192 6.02 9.06 -12.79
C ALA A 192 6.81 10.27 -12.26
N GLU A 193 6.12 11.33 -11.82
CA GLU A 193 6.75 12.53 -11.27
C GLU A 193 7.51 12.25 -9.97
N PHE A 194 7.01 11.35 -9.12
CA PHE A 194 7.75 10.91 -7.94
C PHE A 194 9.00 10.12 -8.32
N ILE A 195 8.88 9.11 -9.17
CA ILE A 195 10.00 8.25 -9.59
C ILE A 195 11.09 9.07 -10.30
N LEU A 196 10.70 10.08 -11.09
CA LEU A 196 11.61 10.94 -11.83
C LEU A 196 12.10 12.15 -11.00
N SER A 197 11.49 12.42 -9.85
CA SER A 197 12.00 13.45 -8.95
C SER A 197 13.33 12.99 -8.39
N LYS A 198 14.38 13.80 -8.58
CA LYS A 198 15.69 13.52 -7.99
C LYS A 198 15.53 13.48 -6.47
N ALA A 199 15.95 12.37 -5.86
CA ALA A 199 16.16 12.26 -4.42
C ALA A 199 17.20 13.29 -3.95
#